data_AF-A0A9E6EDK6-F1
#
_entry.id   AF-A0A9E6EDK6-F1
#
_cell.length_a   1.000
_cell.length_b   1.000
_cell.length_c   1.000
_cell.angle_alpha   90.00
_cell.angle_beta   90.00
_cell.angle_gamma   90.00
#
_symmetry.space_group_name_H-M   'P 1'
#
loop_
_entity.id
_entity.type
_entity.pdbx_description
1 polymer ?
#
loop_
_entity_poly.entity_id
_entity_poly.type
_entity_poly.pdbx_seq_one_letter_code
_entity_poly.pdbx_strand_id
1 'polypeptide(L)'
;MRNISFVLGLILFPGLCLLGGALSVEAAFSPEHAGFRVQGNQRILIYNTESLFVLPGETVNLEVLEKGGSEEYLLAAPGCVFKTVKAATWEGTAPVSPGLYSVQLKRVSDQQSLHVQMFVLVPFTALKNGKIQGYNIGNYPVPQGRVAGYGLPPGFVEVTAANREAFVSPHFQLKQFLCKESHVGLQYVVLRPELLDKLEKILEQLNLQGHTRQTLRLLSAYRTPYYNQMIHDARFSAHQWGLAADIYLEGDTSAREDDLNHDGCVDVHDAEMLFSLVDAWETDPDHTSLIGGIGLYPRTSEHGPFVHIDARGYSARWAQAPARLPGPGGFKPTRQSARWMGTPARKPARNGGMSEI
;
A
#
# COMPACT_ATOMS: atom_id res chain seq x y z
N MET A 1 47.70 15.44 -67.99
CA MET A 1 46.80 14.95 -69.05
C MET A 1 46.98 13.45 -69.23
N ARG A 2 46.03 12.65 -68.73
CA ARG A 2 45.54 11.39 -69.32
C ARG A 2 44.71 10.65 -68.27
N ASN A 3 43.40 10.63 -68.53
CA ASN A 3 42.43 9.75 -67.90
C ASN A 3 42.73 8.30 -68.30
N ILE A 4 42.73 7.38 -67.34
CA ILE A 4 42.49 5.96 -67.60
C ILE A 4 41.53 5.46 -66.50
N SER A 5 40.33 5.10 -66.95
CA SER A 5 39.25 4.48 -66.20
C SER A 5 39.69 3.13 -65.61
N PHE A 6 39.28 2.84 -64.37
CA PHE A 6 39.30 1.48 -63.83
C PHE A 6 37.90 1.05 -63.37
N VAL A 7 37.67 -0.23 -63.63
CA VAL A 7 36.42 -0.98 -63.64
C VAL A 7 35.87 -1.21 -62.23
N LEU A 8 34.55 -1.08 -62.09
CA LEU A 8 33.78 -1.45 -60.89
C LEU A 8 33.91 -2.96 -60.60
N GLY A 9 34.51 -3.30 -59.47
CA GLY A 9 34.38 -4.62 -58.84
C GLY A 9 33.38 -4.53 -57.68
N LEU A 10 32.19 -5.08 -57.85
CA LEU A 10 31.19 -5.20 -56.80
C LEU A 10 31.57 -6.39 -55.89
N ILE A 11 32.07 -6.14 -54.69
CA ILE A 11 32.23 -7.17 -53.66
C ILE A 11 31.05 -7.04 -52.70
N LEU A 12 30.13 -8.00 -52.77
CA LEU A 12 29.05 -8.19 -51.81
C LEU A 12 29.64 -8.68 -50.48
N PHE A 13 29.65 -7.82 -49.47
CA PHE A 13 29.80 -8.25 -48.07
C PHE A 13 28.43 -8.68 -47.53
N PRO A 14 28.29 -9.90 -46.97
CA PRO A 14 27.08 -10.26 -46.25
C PRO A 14 27.03 -9.42 -44.96
N GLY A 15 26.02 -8.56 -44.87
CA GLY A 15 25.74 -7.77 -43.69
C GLY A 15 25.38 -8.67 -42.52
N LEU A 16 26.26 -8.72 -41.52
CA LEU A 16 25.96 -9.30 -40.21
C LEU A 16 25.02 -8.30 -39.49
N CYS A 17 23.72 -8.53 -39.58
CA CYS A 17 22.73 -7.86 -38.72
C CYS A 17 22.95 -8.33 -37.28
N LEU A 18 23.79 -7.60 -36.54
CA LEU A 18 23.84 -7.67 -35.09
C LEU A 18 22.54 -7.05 -34.57
N LEU A 19 21.54 -7.92 -34.33
CA LEU A 19 20.40 -7.64 -33.47
C LEU A 19 20.96 -7.41 -32.06
N GLY A 20 21.28 -6.15 -31.75
CA GLY A 20 21.56 -5.71 -30.39
C GLY A 20 20.28 -5.80 -29.57
N GLY A 21 20.03 -6.97 -28.98
CA GLY A 21 19.05 -7.09 -27.91
C GLY A 21 19.53 -6.24 -26.75
N ALA A 22 18.85 -5.12 -26.49
CA ALA A 22 19.00 -4.42 -25.24
C ALA A 22 18.52 -5.38 -24.14
N LEU A 23 19.46 -6.01 -23.44
CA LEU A 23 19.17 -6.65 -22.17
C LEU A 23 18.70 -5.53 -21.23
N SER A 24 17.39 -5.45 -21.00
CA SER A 24 16.85 -4.68 -19.90
C SER A 24 17.37 -5.30 -18.61
N VAL A 25 18.43 -4.72 -18.06
CA VAL A 25 18.80 -5.00 -16.67
C VAL A 25 17.69 -4.38 -15.84
N GLU A 26 16.81 -5.23 -15.32
CA GLU A 26 15.82 -4.82 -14.34
C GLU A 26 16.58 -4.18 -13.18
N ALA A 27 16.25 -2.93 -12.85
CA ALA A 27 16.96 -2.20 -11.82
C ALA A 27 16.84 -2.97 -10.49
N ALA A 28 17.94 -3.08 -9.74
CA ALA A 28 17.91 -3.67 -8.42
C ALA A 28 16.94 -2.90 -7.52
N PHE A 29 16.23 -3.60 -6.64
CA PHE A 29 15.35 -2.96 -5.65
C PHE A 29 16.14 -1.97 -4.79
N SER A 30 15.55 -0.81 -4.55
CA SER A 30 16.05 0.24 -3.68
C SER A 30 14.94 0.57 -2.67
N PRO A 31 15.20 0.62 -1.36
CA PRO A 31 14.20 1.05 -0.38
C PRO A 31 13.73 2.50 -0.58
N GLU A 32 14.42 3.28 -1.42
CA GLU A 32 14.10 4.69 -1.69
C GLU A 32 14.04 5.55 -0.42
N HIS A 33 14.88 5.26 0.57
CA HIS A 33 15.06 6.11 1.75
C HIS A 33 15.62 7.48 1.34
N ALA A 34 15.01 8.54 1.84
CA ALA A 34 15.54 9.89 1.71
C ALA A 34 16.79 10.04 2.57
N GLY A 35 17.81 10.73 2.06
CA GLY A 35 19.02 10.98 2.85
C GLY A 35 18.93 12.16 3.81
N PHE A 36 17.72 12.63 4.11
CA PHE A 36 17.37 13.47 5.26
C PHE A 36 15.90 13.24 5.63
N ARG A 37 15.58 13.44 6.92
CA ARG A 37 14.21 13.29 7.44
C ARG A 37 13.47 14.60 7.50
N VAL A 38 12.17 14.56 7.21
CA VAL A 38 11.29 15.73 7.27
C VAL A 38 10.13 15.44 8.21
N GLN A 39 9.91 16.29 9.21
CA GLN A 39 8.65 16.32 9.93
C GLN A 39 7.59 16.97 9.03
N GLY A 40 6.62 16.18 8.59
CA GLY A 40 5.42 16.62 7.87
C GLY A 40 4.19 16.55 8.75
N ASN A 41 3.70 17.70 9.22
CA ASN A 41 2.65 17.78 10.24
C ASN A 41 3.01 16.94 11.49
N GLN A 42 2.31 15.83 11.72
CA GLN A 42 2.51 14.94 12.87
C GLN A 42 3.36 13.68 12.53
N ARG A 43 3.82 13.55 11.29
CA ARG A 43 4.56 12.38 10.80
C ARG A 43 6.01 12.73 10.47
N ILE A 44 6.89 11.75 10.57
CA ILE A 44 8.26 11.82 10.05
C ILE A 44 8.27 11.12 8.70
N LEU A 45 8.67 11.85 7.66
CA LEU A 45 8.84 11.36 6.30
C LEU A 45 10.29 10.91 6.13
N ILE A 46 10.47 9.69 5.66
CA ILE A 46 11.78 9.01 5.56
C ILE A 46 12.06 8.47 4.16
N TYR A 47 11.09 8.48 3.25
CA TYR A 47 11.26 8.04 1.87
C TYR A 47 11.39 9.21 0.89
N ASN A 48 12.03 8.98 -0.27
CA ASN A 48 12.19 9.95 -1.36
C ASN A 48 10.85 10.42 -1.94
N THR A 49 9.79 9.62 -1.82
CA THR A 49 8.41 9.98 -2.23
C THR A 49 7.43 9.57 -1.14
N GLU A 50 6.69 10.51 -0.55
CA GLU A 50 5.71 10.23 0.50
C GLU A 50 4.45 11.09 0.39
N SER A 51 3.33 10.55 0.86
CA SER A 51 2.05 11.27 0.81
C SER A 51 1.74 12.03 2.10
N LEU A 52 1.18 13.23 1.95
CA LEU A 52 0.43 13.91 3.00
C LEU A 52 -1.03 14.04 2.56
N PHE A 53 -1.96 13.72 3.46
CA PHE A 53 -3.40 13.84 3.22
C PHE A 53 -3.95 14.96 4.10
N VAL A 54 -4.38 16.04 3.47
CA VAL A 54 -4.79 17.28 4.16
C VAL A 54 -6.13 17.77 3.65
N LEU A 55 -6.90 18.46 4.49
CA LEU A 55 -8.13 19.11 4.08
C LEU A 55 -7.85 20.42 3.33
N PRO A 56 -8.80 20.91 2.51
CA PRO A 56 -8.69 22.23 1.90
C PRO A 56 -8.48 23.33 2.94
N GLY A 57 -7.47 24.17 2.75
CA GLY A 57 -7.14 25.25 3.68
C GLY A 57 -6.46 24.83 4.98
N GLU A 58 -6.12 23.54 5.16
CA GLU A 58 -5.39 23.07 6.33
C GLU A 58 -3.95 23.60 6.36
N THR A 59 -3.44 23.90 7.54
CA THR A 59 -2.03 24.29 7.71
C THR A 59 -1.12 23.08 7.48
N VAL A 60 -0.09 23.26 6.65
CA VAL A 60 0.93 22.24 6.38
C VAL A 60 2.27 22.72 6.90
N ASN A 61 2.86 21.98 7.84
CA ASN A 61 4.17 22.27 8.41
C ASN A 61 5.19 21.25 7.91
N LEU A 62 6.32 21.76 7.42
CA LEU A 62 7.45 20.96 6.94
C LEU A 62 8.74 21.43 7.62
N GLU A 63 9.42 20.55 8.36
CA GLU A 63 10.68 20.85 9.04
C GLU A 63 11.70 19.74 8.75
N VAL A 64 12.89 20.10 8.25
CA VAL A 64 14.00 19.13 8.15
C VAL A 64 14.56 18.89 9.55
N LEU A 65 14.68 17.61 9.93
CA LEU A 65 15.06 17.21 11.29
C LEU A 65 16.56 17.03 11.52
N GLU A 66 17.37 17.13 10.47
CA GLU A 66 18.81 16.92 10.56
C GLU A 66 19.51 18.05 11.34
N LYS A 67 20.26 17.68 12.37
CA LYS A 67 20.94 18.61 13.27
C LYS A 67 22.40 18.81 12.85
N GLY A 68 22.88 20.04 12.92
CA GLY A 68 24.33 20.32 13.02
C GLY A 68 25.10 20.54 11.72
N GLY A 69 24.49 21.02 10.65
CA GLY A 69 25.21 21.40 9.41
C GLY A 69 24.87 22.81 8.92
N SER A 70 25.78 23.44 8.19
CA SER A 70 25.53 24.62 7.36
C SER A 70 24.76 24.27 6.07
N GLU A 71 23.98 23.19 6.11
CA GLU A 71 23.29 22.61 4.97
C GLU A 71 22.12 23.51 4.58
N GLU A 72 22.08 23.87 3.31
CA GLU A 72 20.99 24.63 2.73
C GLU A 72 19.94 23.68 2.16
N TYR A 73 18.68 23.97 2.47
CA TYR A 73 17.53 23.22 1.96
C TYR A 73 16.59 24.18 1.23
N LEU A 74 16.19 23.78 0.04
CA LEU A 74 15.26 24.51 -0.81
C LEU A 74 13.92 23.78 -0.85
N LEU A 75 12.83 24.56 -0.86
CA LEU A 75 11.47 24.06 -1.05
C LEU A 75 10.91 24.59 -2.36
N ALA A 76 10.45 23.70 -3.23
CA ALA A 76 9.73 24.01 -4.45
C ALA A 76 8.33 23.39 -4.40
N ALA A 77 7.29 24.22 -4.41
CA ALA A 77 5.90 23.76 -4.26
C ALA A 77 4.99 24.43 -5.31
N PRO A 78 5.05 24.01 -6.58
CA PRO A 78 4.20 24.58 -7.62
C PRO A 78 2.71 24.50 -7.24
N GLY A 79 2.01 25.64 -7.30
CA GLY A 79 0.58 25.71 -6.97
C GLY A 79 0.26 25.74 -5.47
N CYS A 80 1.26 25.72 -4.59
CA CYS A 80 1.10 25.91 -3.15
C CYS A 80 1.86 27.14 -2.69
N VAL A 81 1.45 27.70 -1.55
CA VAL A 81 2.14 28.83 -0.92
C VAL A 81 2.71 28.38 0.41
N PHE A 82 4.03 28.46 0.55
CA PHE A 82 4.77 28.21 1.77
C PHE A 82 5.57 29.45 2.15
N LYS A 83 5.53 29.82 3.43
CA LYS A 83 6.43 30.81 4.04
C LYS A 83 7.53 30.09 4.78
N THR A 84 8.77 30.57 4.64
CA THR A 84 9.87 30.14 5.50
C THR A 84 9.69 30.75 6.89
N VAL A 85 9.57 29.92 7.92
CA VAL A 85 9.42 30.36 9.32
C VAL A 85 10.79 30.48 10.00
N LYS A 86 11.67 29.53 9.71
CA LYS A 86 13.09 29.53 10.09
C LYS A 86 13.88 28.68 9.08
N ALA A 87 15.20 28.64 9.18
CA ALA A 87 16.03 27.81 8.31
C ALA A 87 15.52 26.35 8.27
N ALA A 88 15.34 25.82 7.06
CA ALA A 88 14.81 24.48 6.79
C ALA A 88 13.45 24.17 7.44
N THR A 89 12.61 25.21 7.66
CA THR A 89 11.26 25.06 8.20
C THR A 89 10.29 25.98 7.48
N TRP A 90 9.22 25.38 6.97
CA TRP A 90 8.19 26.06 6.20
C TRP A 90 6.81 25.77 6.76
N GLU A 91 5.97 26.79 6.73
CA GLU A 91 4.55 26.69 7.02
C GLU A 91 3.80 27.10 5.76
N GLY A 92 2.85 26.30 5.33
CA GLY A 92 2.00 26.56 4.17
C GLY A 92 0.54 26.33 4.49
N THR A 93 -0.29 26.63 3.50
CA THR A 93 -1.73 26.33 3.55
C THR A 93 -2.08 25.48 2.35
N ALA A 94 -2.75 24.36 2.61
CA ALA A 94 -3.25 23.47 1.58
C ALA A 94 -4.19 24.26 0.64
N PRO A 95 -4.05 24.10 -0.69
CA PRO A 95 -4.97 24.70 -1.65
C PRO A 95 -6.44 24.42 -1.33
N VAL A 96 -7.33 25.33 -1.73
CA VAL A 96 -8.78 25.17 -1.50
C VAL A 96 -9.42 24.14 -2.43
N SER A 97 -8.77 23.84 -3.56
CA SER A 97 -9.23 22.85 -4.51
C SER A 97 -8.67 21.47 -4.15
N PRO A 98 -9.52 20.43 -4.06
CA PRO A 98 -9.05 19.06 -3.95
C PRO A 98 -8.16 18.67 -5.14
N GLY A 99 -7.19 17.80 -4.89
CA GLY A 99 -6.25 17.37 -5.93
C GLY A 99 -4.90 16.94 -5.37
N LEU A 100 -3.98 16.59 -6.28
CA LEU A 100 -2.60 16.26 -5.96
C LEU A 100 -1.71 17.47 -6.23
N TYR A 101 -0.91 17.84 -5.24
CA TYR A 101 0.08 18.91 -5.29
C TYR A 101 1.45 18.36 -4.90
N SER A 102 2.46 18.57 -5.74
CA SER A 102 3.82 18.11 -5.46
C SER A 102 4.61 19.19 -4.73
N VAL A 103 5.24 18.82 -3.62
CA VAL A 103 6.19 19.66 -2.89
C VAL A 103 7.53 18.95 -2.84
N GLN A 104 8.58 19.58 -3.35
CA GLN A 104 9.94 19.05 -3.32
C GLN A 104 10.76 19.78 -2.27
N LEU A 105 11.38 19.03 -1.36
CA LEU A 105 12.47 19.50 -0.52
C LEU A 105 13.78 18.99 -1.10
N LYS A 106 14.79 19.85 -1.21
CA LYS A 106 16.08 19.50 -1.80
C LYS A 106 17.23 20.01 -0.94
N ARG A 107 18.16 19.12 -0.60
CA ARG A 107 19.44 19.49 0.02
C ARG A 107 20.42 19.95 -1.06
N VAL A 108 21.02 21.12 -0.88
CA VAL A 108 21.84 21.75 -1.92
C VAL A 108 23.20 21.08 -2.10
N SER A 109 23.83 20.59 -1.03
CA SER A 109 25.19 20.05 -1.06
C SER A 109 25.35 18.82 -1.96
N ASP A 110 24.39 17.91 -1.93
CA ASP A 110 24.43 16.62 -2.65
C ASP A 110 23.23 16.39 -3.56
N GLN A 111 22.36 17.40 -3.70
CA GLN A 111 21.19 17.41 -4.59
C GLN A 111 20.12 16.35 -4.24
N GLN A 112 20.21 15.69 -3.09
CA GLN A 112 19.19 14.75 -2.65
C GLN A 112 17.85 15.44 -2.43
N SER A 113 16.77 14.76 -2.80
CA SER A 113 15.42 15.32 -2.81
C SER A 113 14.41 14.39 -2.15
N LEU A 114 13.47 14.99 -1.41
CA LEU A 114 12.28 14.34 -0.88
C LEU A 114 11.05 14.99 -1.53
N HIS A 115 10.22 14.16 -2.16
CA HIS A 115 8.99 14.55 -2.83
C HIS A 115 7.79 14.25 -1.96
N VAL A 116 7.14 15.29 -1.46
CA VAL A 116 5.88 15.19 -0.75
C VAL A 116 4.72 15.31 -1.73
N GLN A 117 3.97 14.23 -1.87
CA GLN A 117 2.74 14.13 -2.64
C GLN A 117 1.57 14.57 -1.75
N MET A 118 1.28 15.87 -1.77
CA MET A 118 0.21 16.44 -0.95
C MET A 118 -1.14 16.24 -1.64
N PHE A 119 -1.94 15.30 -1.13
CA PHE A 119 -3.31 15.08 -1.54
C PHE A 119 -4.24 15.97 -0.72
N VAL A 120 -4.76 17.02 -1.33
CA VAL A 120 -5.85 17.82 -0.79
C VAL A 120 -7.15 17.04 -0.99
N LEU A 121 -7.77 16.66 0.12
CA LEU A 121 -8.92 15.78 0.14
C LEU A 121 -10.21 16.50 -0.25
N VAL A 122 -11.16 15.75 -0.81
CA VAL A 122 -12.57 16.11 -0.79
C VAL A 122 -13.09 15.89 0.65
N PRO A 123 -13.55 16.92 1.37
CA PRO A 123 -13.98 16.77 2.75
C PRO A 123 -15.10 15.74 2.92
N PHE A 124 -15.14 15.04 4.07
CA PHE A 124 -16.18 14.04 4.34
C PHE A 124 -17.60 14.59 4.22
N THR A 125 -17.78 15.88 4.49
CA THR A 125 -19.06 16.58 4.39
C THR A 125 -19.64 16.61 2.97
N ALA A 126 -18.84 16.37 1.94
CA ALA A 126 -19.27 16.20 0.55
C ALA A 126 -20.09 14.91 0.34
N LEU A 127 -19.94 13.91 1.22
CA LEU A 127 -20.74 12.68 1.18
C LEU A 127 -22.20 13.00 1.49
N LYS A 128 -23.07 12.93 0.47
CA LYS A 128 -24.51 13.15 0.61
C LYS A 128 -25.26 11.92 0.14
N ASN A 129 -26.16 11.42 0.97
CA ASN A 129 -26.99 10.24 0.68
C ASN A 129 -26.16 9.03 0.20
N GLY A 130 -24.99 8.82 0.82
CA GLY A 130 -24.08 7.73 0.48
C GLY A 130 -23.30 7.90 -0.83
N LYS A 131 -23.27 9.09 -1.43
CA LYS A 131 -22.55 9.33 -2.69
C LYS A 131 -21.71 10.62 -2.67
N ILE A 132 -20.67 10.64 -3.49
CA ILE A 132 -19.96 11.85 -3.93
C ILE A 132 -19.91 11.81 -5.45
N GLN A 133 -20.43 12.85 -6.12
CA GLN A 133 -20.43 12.97 -7.58
C GLN A 133 -20.91 11.70 -8.33
N GLY A 134 -21.90 10.98 -7.77
CA GLY A 134 -22.44 9.76 -8.36
C GLY A 134 -21.72 8.46 -7.97
N TYR A 135 -20.52 8.51 -7.40
CA TYR A 135 -19.78 7.35 -6.89
C TYR A 135 -20.41 6.84 -5.58
N ASN A 136 -20.69 5.53 -5.48
CA ASN A 136 -21.35 4.95 -4.31
C ASN A 136 -20.33 4.67 -3.21
N ILE A 137 -20.29 5.55 -2.21
CA ILE A 137 -19.50 5.32 -1.00
C ILE A 137 -20.32 4.51 0.02
N GLY A 138 -21.63 4.75 0.11
CA GLY A 138 -22.49 4.18 1.13
C GLY A 138 -22.32 4.89 2.48
N ASN A 139 -22.75 4.22 3.54
CA ASN A 139 -22.77 4.80 4.89
C ASN A 139 -21.71 4.12 5.75
N TYR A 140 -20.77 4.92 6.26
CA TYR A 140 -19.81 4.45 7.24
C TYR A 140 -20.54 4.00 8.51
N PRO A 141 -20.34 2.77 8.99
CA PRO A 141 -20.90 2.36 10.27
C PRO A 141 -20.13 3.07 11.38
N VAL A 142 -20.85 3.49 12.43
CA VAL A 142 -20.23 4.12 13.61
C VAL A 142 -19.33 3.09 14.29
N PRO A 143 -17.99 3.27 14.33
CA PRO A 143 -17.09 2.31 14.96
C PRO A 143 -17.35 2.18 16.47
N GLN A 144 -17.23 0.96 17.01
CA GLN A 144 -17.52 0.66 18.42
C GLN A 144 -16.48 -0.30 19.01
N GLY A 145 -16.36 -0.32 20.34
CA GLY A 145 -15.45 -1.23 21.03
C GLY A 145 -13.99 -1.03 20.61
N ARG A 146 -13.29 -2.10 20.23
CA ARG A 146 -11.85 -2.06 19.87
C ARG A 146 -11.55 -1.23 18.62
N VAL A 147 -12.53 -1.01 17.74
CA VAL A 147 -12.38 -0.20 16.52
C VAL A 147 -12.88 1.23 16.69
N ALA A 148 -13.30 1.64 17.91
CA ALA A 148 -13.82 2.99 18.15
C ALA A 148 -12.85 4.11 17.69
N GLY A 149 -11.53 3.84 17.75
CA GLY A 149 -10.49 4.76 17.31
C GLY A 149 -10.44 5.02 15.79
N TYR A 150 -11.15 4.26 14.95
CA TYR A 150 -11.14 4.48 13.50
C TYR A 150 -11.74 5.84 13.09
N GLY A 151 -12.74 6.31 13.85
CA GLY A 151 -13.47 7.54 13.55
C GLY A 151 -14.15 7.52 12.17
N LEU A 152 -14.59 8.70 11.72
CA LEU A 152 -14.91 8.91 10.30
C LEU A 152 -13.63 9.35 9.57
N PRO A 153 -13.45 8.98 8.29
CA PRO A 153 -12.37 9.55 7.52
C PRO A 153 -12.55 11.08 7.39
N PRO A 154 -11.47 11.87 7.44
CA PRO A 154 -11.57 13.33 7.33
C PRO A 154 -12.07 13.76 5.95
N GLY A 155 -11.74 12.99 4.91
CA GLY A 155 -12.14 13.20 3.53
C GLY A 155 -11.68 12.05 2.65
N PHE A 156 -11.74 12.29 1.35
CA PHE A 156 -11.45 11.31 0.31
C PHE A 156 -10.46 11.88 -0.70
N VAL A 157 -9.50 11.06 -1.12
CA VAL A 157 -8.68 11.36 -2.29
C VAL A 157 -9.56 11.25 -3.52
N GLU A 158 -9.70 12.33 -4.27
CA GLU A 158 -10.34 12.31 -5.59
C GLU A 158 -9.37 11.73 -6.61
N VAL A 159 -9.79 10.64 -7.26
CA VAL A 159 -8.98 9.95 -8.26
C VAL A 159 -9.46 10.34 -9.66
N THR A 160 -8.54 10.92 -10.42
CA THR A 160 -8.73 11.41 -11.79
C THR A 160 -7.82 10.64 -12.74
N ALA A 161 -8.04 10.78 -14.04
CA ALA A 161 -7.12 10.25 -15.05
C ALA A 161 -5.69 10.80 -14.91
N ALA A 162 -5.52 12.02 -14.39
CA ALA A 162 -4.23 12.67 -14.26
C ALA A 162 -3.42 12.19 -13.03
N ASN A 163 -4.06 11.78 -11.94
CA ASN A 163 -3.37 11.40 -10.70
C ASN A 163 -3.42 9.90 -10.37
N ARG A 164 -4.22 9.09 -11.06
CA ARG A 164 -4.35 7.65 -10.79
C ARG A 164 -3.03 6.88 -10.85
N GLU A 165 -2.08 7.32 -11.68
CA GLU A 165 -0.75 6.71 -11.82
C GLU A 165 0.29 7.32 -10.87
N ALA A 166 -0.07 8.33 -10.07
CA ALA A 166 0.85 8.95 -9.13
C ALA A 166 1.25 7.96 -8.04
N PHE A 167 2.54 7.95 -7.71
CA PHE A 167 3.06 7.27 -6.54
C PHE A 167 2.52 7.95 -5.27
N VAL A 168 2.04 7.12 -4.34
CA VAL A 168 1.60 7.51 -2.99
C VAL A 168 2.67 7.21 -1.94
N SER A 169 3.58 6.29 -2.27
CA SER A 169 4.84 5.97 -1.60
C SER A 169 5.81 5.44 -2.69
N PRO A 170 7.10 5.19 -2.42
CA PRO A 170 8.07 4.90 -3.47
C PRO A 170 7.69 3.75 -4.43
N HIS A 171 7.03 2.72 -3.91
CA HIS A 171 6.73 1.50 -4.65
C HIS A 171 5.24 1.27 -4.89
N PHE A 172 4.37 2.20 -4.47
CA PHE A 172 2.92 2.05 -4.61
C PHE A 172 2.27 3.25 -5.29
N GLN A 173 1.41 2.97 -6.26
CA GLN A 173 0.62 3.93 -7.03
C GLN A 173 -0.81 4.00 -6.54
N LEU A 174 -1.43 5.18 -6.65
CA LEU A 174 -2.82 5.44 -6.21
C LEU A 174 -3.83 4.42 -6.77
N LYS A 175 -3.70 4.03 -8.05
CA LYS A 175 -4.58 3.05 -8.68
C LYS A 175 -4.65 1.69 -7.97
N GLN A 176 -3.58 1.27 -7.27
CA GLN A 176 -3.55 -0.01 -6.54
C GLN A 176 -4.52 0.01 -5.35
N PHE A 177 -4.90 1.19 -4.89
CA PHE A 177 -5.79 1.38 -3.74
C PHE A 177 -7.26 1.59 -4.12
N LEU A 178 -7.59 1.60 -5.42
CA LEU A 178 -8.96 1.79 -5.88
C LEU A 178 -9.86 0.65 -5.41
N CYS A 179 -11.10 1.00 -5.05
CA CYS A 179 -12.13 0.00 -4.80
C CYS A 179 -12.49 -0.72 -6.10
N LYS A 180 -12.76 -2.03 -6.00
CA LYS A 180 -13.13 -2.88 -7.13
C LYS A 180 -14.53 -2.64 -7.70
N GLU A 181 -15.31 -1.75 -7.09
CA GLU A 181 -16.59 -1.35 -7.66
C GLU A 181 -16.38 -0.79 -9.08
N SER A 182 -17.10 -1.37 -10.05
CA SER A 182 -17.12 -0.83 -11.41
C SER A 182 -17.84 0.52 -11.42
N HIS A 183 -17.14 1.56 -11.84
CA HIS A 183 -17.70 2.90 -11.93
C HIS A 183 -17.14 3.64 -13.14
N VAL A 184 -18.00 4.47 -13.75
CA VAL A 184 -17.61 5.39 -14.83
C VAL A 184 -17.59 6.80 -14.24
N GLY A 185 -16.42 7.44 -14.22
CA GLY A 185 -16.25 8.79 -13.71
C GLY A 185 -15.20 8.88 -12.62
N LEU A 186 -15.32 9.89 -11.75
CA LEU A 186 -14.42 10.09 -10.63
C LEU A 186 -14.63 8.99 -9.58
N GLN A 187 -13.52 8.48 -9.05
CA GLN A 187 -13.52 7.55 -7.93
C GLN A 187 -12.93 8.24 -6.71
N TYR A 188 -13.27 7.73 -5.54
CA TYR A 188 -12.85 8.30 -4.27
C TYR A 188 -12.24 7.23 -3.38
N VAL A 189 -11.09 7.52 -2.77
CA VAL A 189 -10.35 6.59 -1.93
C VAL A 189 -10.11 7.20 -0.55
N VAL A 190 -10.28 6.40 0.49
CA VAL A 190 -9.65 6.69 1.79
C VAL A 190 -8.35 5.91 1.84
N LEU A 191 -7.26 6.61 2.08
CA LEU A 191 -5.93 6.03 2.24
C LEU A 191 -5.31 6.59 3.52
N ARG A 192 -4.70 5.71 4.30
CA ARG A 192 -4.06 6.06 5.57
C ARG A 192 -2.56 5.82 5.43
N PRO A 193 -1.72 6.81 5.73
CA PRO A 193 -0.31 6.68 5.44
C PRO A 193 0.38 5.62 6.32
N GLU A 194 -0.20 5.22 7.46
CA GLU A 194 0.24 4.06 8.25
C GLU A 194 0.20 2.73 7.45
N LEU A 195 -0.78 2.57 6.55
CA LEU A 195 -0.83 1.41 5.66
C LEU A 195 0.31 1.47 4.64
N LEU A 196 0.64 2.66 4.11
CA LEU A 196 1.71 2.84 3.13
C LEU A 196 3.06 2.48 3.74
N ASP A 197 3.37 3.04 4.91
CA ASP A 197 4.62 2.75 5.64
C ASP A 197 4.79 1.25 5.89
N LYS A 198 3.68 0.58 6.25
CA LYS A 198 3.67 -0.85 6.49
C LYS A 198 3.93 -1.65 5.23
N LEU A 199 3.29 -1.30 4.11
CA LEU A 199 3.49 -1.97 2.83
C LEU A 199 4.92 -1.79 2.29
N GLU A 200 5.49 -0.59 2.42
CA GLU A 200 6.89 -0.32 2.07
C GLU A 200 7.85 -1.17 2.90
N LYS A 201 7.61 -1.29 4.20
CA LYS A 201 8.47 -2.15 5.02
C LYS A 201 8.29 -3.63 4.71
N ILE A 202 7.09 -4.12 4.45
CA ILE A 202 6.88 -5.51 4.00
C ILE A 202 7.71 -5.77 2.73
N LEU A 203 7.63 -4.85 1.76
CA LEU A 203 8.35 -4.95 0.51
C LEU A 203 9.87 -4.93 0.70
N GLU A 204 10.38 -4.03 1.55
CA GLU A 204 11.80 -3.97 1.92
C GLU A 204 12.28 -5.28 2.55
N GLN A 205 11.52 -5.81 3.52
CA GLN A 205 11.90 -7.06 4.20
C GLN A 205 11.89 -8.27 3.26
N LEU A 206 10.91 -8.37 2.36
CA LEU A 206 10.88 -9.41 1.34
C LEU A 206 12.12 -9.34 0.43
N ASN A 207 12.49 -8.15 -0.05
CA ASN A 207 13.68 -7.97 -0.89
C ASN A 207 14.98 -8.29 -0.12
N LEU A 208 15.08 -7.93 1.16
CA LEU A 208 16.23 -8.30 2.01
C LEU A 208 16.37 -9.82 2.19
N GLN A 209 15.26 -10.56 2.11
CA GLN A 209 15.25 -12.03 2.16
C GLN A 209 15.48 -12.69 0.78
N GLY A 210 15.71 -11.89 -0.27
CA GLY A 210 15.99 -12.38 -1.61
C GLY A 210 14.77 -12.53 -2.51
N HIS A 211 13.58 -12.10 -2.07
CA HIS A 211 12.38 -12.04 -2.91
C HIS A 211 12.39 -10.73 -3.71
N THR A 212 13.15 -10.71 -4.81
CA THR A 212 13.27 -9.53 -5.68
C THR A 212 11.92 -9.12 -6.24
N ARG A 213 11.43 -7.93 -5.87
CA ARG A 213 10.19 -7.35 -6.42
C ARG A 213 10.15 -5.84 -6.21
N GLN A 214 9.59 -5.11 -7.17
CA GLN A 214 9.52 -3.64 -7.15
C GLN A 214 8.24 -3.08 -6.52
N THR A 215 7.24 -3.93 -6.24
CA THR A 215 5.97 -3.55 -5.60
C THR A 215 5.27 -4.80 -5.05
N LEU A 216 4.16 -4.63 -4.32
CA LEU A 216 3.26 -5.72 -3.94
C LEU A 216 1.96 -5.64 -4.73
N ARG A 217 1.46 -6.80 -5.16
CA ARG A 217 0.15 -6.89 -5.79
C ARG A 217 -0.93 -6.83 -4.71
N LEU A 218 -1.79 -5.82 -4.79
CA LEU A 218 -2.91 -5.68 -3.87
C LEU A 218 -4.15 -6.31 -4.52
N LEU A 219 -4.65 -7.42 -3.97
CA LEU A 219 -5.94 -7.98 -4.34
C LEU A 219 -7.05 -6.99 -4.01
N SER A 220 -6.97 -6.33 -2.86
CA SER A 220 -7.93 -5.31 -2.45
C SER A 220 -7.26 -4.38 -1.46
N ALA A 221 -7.60 -3.10 -1.47
CA ALA A 221 -7.21 -2.18 -0.41
C ALA A 221 -8.42 -1.38 0.06
N TYR A 222 -8.63 -0.15 -0.40
CA TYR A 222 -9.82 0.59 0.01
C TYR A 222 -11.10 -0.06 -0.51
N ARG A 223 -12.10 -0.18 0.36
CA ARG A 223 -13.45 -0.61 -0.01
C ARG A 223 -14.44 0.45 0.44
N THR A 224 -15.31 0.89 -0.45
CA THR A 224 -16.42 1.74 0.00
C THR A 224 -17.30 0.94 0.98
N PRO A 225 -17.93 1.57 1.98
CA PRO A 225 -18.95 0.89 2.79
C PRO A 225 -20.04 0.20 1.97
N TYR A 226 -20.46 0.79 0.85
CA TYR A 226 -21.39 0.18 -0.09
C TYR A 226 -20.83 -1.13 -0.68
N TYR A 227 -19.62 -1.10 -1.24
CA TYR A 227 -18.99 -2.29 -1.82
C TYR A 227 -18.71 -3.36 -0.75
N ASN A 228 -18.24 -2.97 0.43
CA ASN A 228 -17.99 -3.89 1.55
C ASN A 228 -19.26 -4.64 1.98
N GLN A 229 -20.40 -3.94 2.01
CA GLN A 229 -21.70 -4.57 2.26
C GLN A 229 -22.14 -5.49 1.13
N MET A 230 -21.92 -5.10 -0.13
CA MET A 230 -22.25 -5.90 -1.32
C MET A 230 -21.57 -7.26 -1.31
N ILE A 231 -20.30 -7.31 -0.89
CA ILE A 231 -19.54 -8.57 -0.79
C ILE A 231 -19.75 -9.31 0.55
N HIS A 232 -20.68 -8.84 1.38
CA HIS A 232 -21.03 -9.43 2.68
C HIS A 232 -19.84 -9.58 3.67
N ASP A 233 -18.85 -8.70 3.58
CA ASP A 233 -17.70 -8.74 4.49
C ASP A 233 -18.04 -8.09 5.86
N ALA A 234 -17.13 -8.23 6.81
CA ALA A 234 -17.25 -7.73 8.17
C ALA A 234 -17.64 -6.24 8.19
N ARG A 235 -18.68 -5.93 8.97
CA ARG A 235 -19.24 -4.57 9.12
C ARG A 235 -18.18 -3.52 9.44
N PHE A 236 -17.19 -3.86 10.26
CA PHE A 236 -16.12 -2.95 10.68
C PHE A 236 -14.77 -3.30 10.06
N SER A 237 -14.77 -3.83 8.83
CA SER A 237 -13.55 -4.15 8.08
C SER A 237 -12.66 -2.91 7.89
N ALA A 238 -11.38 -3.02 8.26
CA ALA A 238 -10.38 -1.95 8.18
C ALA A 238 -10.18 -1.41 6.74
N HIS A 239 -10.52 -2.20 5.72
CA HIS A 239 -10.54 -1.76 4.32
C HIS A 239 -11.42 -0.52 4.09
N GLN A 240 -12.51 -0.37 4.85
CA GLN A 240 -13.39 0.79 4.72
C GLN A 240 -12.73 2.09 5.19
N TRP A 241 -11.71 2.02 6.04
CA TRP A 241 -11.00 3.19 6.57
C TRP A 241 -9.64 3.42 5.92
N GLY A 242 -9.34 2.72 4.82
CA GLY A 242 -8.06 2.84 4.12
C GLY A 242 -6.87 2.30 4.92
N LEU A 243 -7.13 1.46 5.93
CA LEU A 243 -6.14 0.92 6.85
C LEU A 243 -5.66 -0.48 6.47
N ALA A 244 -6.27 -1.13 5.47
CA ALA A 244 -6.00 -2.52 5.15
C ALA A 244 -5.75 -2.75 3.66
N ALA A 245 -4.94 -3.77 3.39
CA ALA A 245 -4.71 -4.33 2.08
C ALA A 245 -4.66 -5.87 2.16
N ASP A 246 -5.19 -6.52 1.14
CA ASP A 246 -5.05 -7.95 0.89
C ASP A 246 -3.95 -8.11 -0.16
N ILE A 247 -2.84 -8.73 0.21
CA ILE A 247 -1.69 -8.94 -0.67
C ILE A 247 -1.87 -10.27 -1.38
N TYR A 248 -1.91 -10.21 -2.71
CA TYR A 248 -2.05 -11.38 -3.55
C TYR A 248 -0.67 -11.97 -3.84
N LEU A 249 -0.57 -13.30 -3.72
CA LEU A 249 0.66 -14.03 -4.03
C LEU A 249 0.61 -14.71 -5.40
N GLU A 250 -0.48 -14.59 -6.18
CA GLU A 250 -0.55 -15.20 -7.52
C GLU A 250 -0.58 -14.14 -8.62
N GLY A 251 0.55 -13.88 -9.25
CA GLY A 251 0.74 -12.77 -10.17
C GLY A 251 0.80 -13.13 -11.65
N ASP A 252 0.81 -12.10 -12.51
CA ASP A 252 1.35 -12.19 -13.89
C ASP A 252 2.90 -12.15 -13.87
N THR A 253 3.49 -12.07 -12.67
CA THR A 253 4.89 -12.32 -12.37
C THR A 253 5.22 -13.78 -12.61
N SER A 254 6.51 -14.09 -12.77
CA SER A 254 6.89 -15.49 -12.92
C SER A 254 6.45 -16.25 -11.65
N ALA A 255 5.88 -17.46 -11.80
CA ALA A 255 5.44 -18.26 -10.65
C ALA A 255 6.55 -18.49 -9.60
N ARG A 256 7.82 -18.28 -9.98
CA ARG A 256 8.99 -18.30 -9.11
C ARG A 256 9.09 -17.11 -8.15
N GLU A 257 8.64 -15.92 -8.53
CA GLU A 257 8.64 -14.75 -7.65
C GLU A 257 7.60 -14.88 -6.54
N ASP A 258 6.51 -15.56 -6.86
CA ASP A 258 5.35 -15.80 -6.02
C ASP A 258 5.50 -17.02 -5.09
N ASP A 259 6.43 -17.91 -5.42
CA ASP A 259 6.96 -19.00 -4.58
C ASP A 259 7.96 -18.43 -3.56
N LEU A 260 7.39 -17.88 -2.48
CA LEU A 260 8.09 -17.25 -1.36
C LEU A 260 8.85 -18.27 -0.52
N ASN A 261 8.41 -19.52 -0.44
CA ASN A 261 9.11 -20.54 0.35
C ASN A 261 10.13 -21.36 -0.47
N HIS A 262 10.18 -21.16 -1.78
CA HIS A 262 11.05 -21.84 -2.75
C HIS A 262 10.83 -23.36 -2.84
N ASP A 263 9.60 -23.84 -2.64
CA ASP A 263 9.24 -25.26 -2.74
C ASP A 263 8.74 -25.67 -4.15
N GLY A 264 8.64 -24.71 -5.06
CA GLY A 264 8.19 -24.89 -6.43
C GLY A 264 6.67 -24.81 -6.63
N CYS A 265 5.90 -24.52 -5.57
CA CYS A 265 4.46 -24.35 -5.60
C CYS A 265 4.07 -22.94 -5.11
N VAL A 266 3.12 -22.29 -5.78
CA VAL A 266 2.50 -21.06 -5.26
C VAL A 266 1.21 -21.45 -4.55
N ASP A 267 1.24 -21.48 -3.22
CA ASP A 267 0.14 -21.93 -2.38
C ASP A 267 0.03 -21.22 -1.02
N VAL A 268 -0.66 -21.84 -0.07
CA VAL A 268 -0.89 -21.27 1.26
C VAL A 268 0.40 -21.15 2.08
N HIS A 269 1.42 -21.96 1.82
CA HIS A 269 2.69 -21.91 2.55
C HIS A 269 3.49 -20.63 2.26
N ASP A 270 3.33 -20.05 1.07
CA ASP A 270 3.88 -18.72 0.75
C ASP A 270 3.19 -17.63 1.58
N ALA A 271 1.87 -17.74 1.71
CA ALA A 271 1.09 -16.84 2.54
C ALA A 271 1.43 -16.99 4.04
N GLU A 272 1.78 -18.20 4.49
CA GLU A 272 2.30 -18.45 5.84
C GLU A 272 3.70 -17.84 6.05
N MET A 273 4.56 -17.83 5.03
CA MET A 273 5.86 -17.16 5.08
C MET A 273 5.67 -15.64 5.25
N LEU A 274 4.84 -15.01 4.41
CA LEU A 274 4.55 -13.58 4.52
C LEU A 274 3.89 -13.25 5.88
N PHE A 275 2.97 -14.08 6.35
CA PHE A 275 2.39 -13.95 7.69
C PHE A 275 3.48 -13.97 8.77
N SER A 276 4.37 -14.95 8.72
CA SER A 276 5.43 -15.15 9.72
C SER A 276 6.45 -14.01 9.69
N LEU A 277 6.77 -13.52 8.49
CA LEU A 277 7.58 -12.33 8.30
C LEU A 277 6.95 -11.17 9.05
N VAL A 278 5.69 -10.80 8.74
CA VAL A 278 5.03 -9.64 9.35
C VAL A 278 4.82 -9.80 10.85
N ASP A 279 4.50 -11.01 11.31
CA ASP A 279 4.36 -11.27 12.74
C ASP A 279 5.67 -11.09 13.51
N ALA A 280 6.82 -11.44 12.90
CA ALA A 280 8.12 -11.35 13.56
C ALA A 280 8.54 -9.90 13.85
N TRP A 281 8.50 -8.99 12.87
CA TRP A 281 8.97 -7.61 13.08
C TRP A 281 7.95 -6.72 13.79
N GLU A 282 6.65 -7.03 13.78
CA GLU A 282 5.69 -6.32 14.64
C GLU A 282 5.93 -6.53 16.14
N THR A 283 6.71 -7.54 16.53
CA THR A 283 7.12 -7.74 17.93
C THR A 283 8.31 -6.89 18.35
N ASP A 284 8.95 -6.21 17.41
CA ASP A 284 10.04 -5.27 17.67
C ASP A 284 9.48 -3.94 18.21
N PRO A 285 9.94 -3.45 19.38
CA PRO A 285 9.53 -2.14 19.93
C PRO A 285 9.72 -0.96 18.97
N ASP A 286 10.68 -1.05 18.03
CA ASP A 286 10.98 0.02 17.07
C ASP A 286 9.92 0.13 15.95
N HIS A 287 9.02 -0.86 15.81
CA HIS A 287 7.95 -0.88 14.79
C HIS A 287 6.55 -0.71 15.38
N THR A 288 6.44 -0.16 16.60
CA THR A 288 5.15 0.02 17.30
C THR A 288 4.13 0.86 16.53
N SER A 289 4.56 1.76 15.65
CA SER A 289 3.69 2.56 14.77
C SER A 289 3.05 1.74 13.63
N LEU A 290 3.55 0.54 13.34
CA LEU A 290 3.12 -0.31 12.22
C LEU A 290 2.28 -1.51 12.67
N ILE A 291 2.01 -1.63 13.98
CA ILE A 291 1.22 -2.70 14.56
C ILE A 291 -0.18 -2.75 13.94
N GLY A 292 -0.64 -3.96 13.60
CA GLY A 292 -2.03 -4.15 13.23
C GLY A 292 -2.44 -5.61 13.07
N GLY A 293 -3.42 -5.86 12.21
CA GLY A 293 -3.94 -7.20 11.95
C GLY A 293 -3.20 -7.92 10.81
N ILE A 294 -3.07 -9.24 10.95
CA ILE A 294 -2.61 -10.14 9.89
C ILE A 294 -3.58 -11.32 9.81
N GLY A 295 -4.09 -11.60 8.62
CA GLY A 295 -5.05 -12.68 8.37
C GLY A 295 -4.62 -13.57 7.21
N LEU A 296 -4.56 -14.88 7.43
CA LEU A 296 -4.28 -15.85 6.38
C LEU A 296 -5.58 -16.32 5.71
N TYR A 297 -5.65 -16.24 4.38
CA TYR A 297 -6.81 -16.69 3.60
C TYR A 297 -6.38 -17.71 2.54
N PRO A 298 -6.99 -18.91 2.53
CA PRO A 298 -6.67 -19.95 1.57
C PRO A 298 -7.24 -19.60 0.19
N ARG A 299 -6.77 -20.33 -0.83
CA ARG A 299 -7.36 -20.33 -2.16
C ARG A 299 -8.85 -20.69 -2.11
N THR A 300 -9.65 -20.02 -2.93
CA THR A 300 -11.04 -20.35 -3.25
C THR A 300 -11.22 -20.50 -4.78
N SER A 301 -12.46 -20.72 -5.25
CA SER A 301 -12.76 -20.65 -6.69
C SER A 301 -12.60 -19.24 -7.26
N GLU A 302 -12.70 -18.21 -6.42
CA GLU A 302 -12.74 -16.80 -6.85
C GLU A 302 -11.35 -16.14 -6.83
N HIS A 303 -10.43 -16.66 -6.02
CA HIS A 303 -9.10 -16.10 -5.84
C HIS A 303 -8.09 -17.13 -5.30
N GLY A 304 -6.81 -16.93 -5.59
CA GLY A 304 -5.67 -17.57 -4.94
C GLY A 304 -5.54 -17.24 -3.45
N PRO A 305 -4.57 -17.84 -2.74
CA PRO A 305 -4.29 -17.50 -1.36
C PRO A 305 -3.83 -16.05 -1.27
N PHE A 306 -4.17 -15.40 -0.17
CA PHE A 306 -3.76 -14.03 0.09
C PHE A 306 -3.55 -13.79 1.58
N VAL A 307 -2.77 -12.76 1.89
CA VAL A 307 -2.57 -12.30 3.26
C VAL A 307 -3.25 -10.95 3.44
N HIS A 308 -4.18 -10.89 4.37
CA HIS A 308 -4.73 -9.63 4.85
C HIS A 308 -3.72 -8.97 5.77
N ILE A 309 -3.45 -7.70 5.55
CA ILE A 309 -2.63 -6.84 6.41
C ILE A 309 -3.41 -5.57 6.69
N ASP A 310 -3.35 -5.08 7.93
CA ASP A 310 -3.84 -3.75 8.24
C ASP A 310 -2.99 -3.04 9.30
N ALA A 311 -3.16 -1.73 9.42
CA ALA A 311 -2.51 -0.86 10.40
C ALA A 311 -3.48 -0.38 11.48
N ARG A 312 -4.32 -1.27 12.04
CA ARG A 312 -5.36 -0.91 13.04
C ARG A 312 -4.84 -0.41 14.40
N GLY A 313 -3.53 -0.40 14.61
CA GLY A 313 -2.89 0.07 15.86
C GLY A 313 -2.92 -0.93 17.01
N TYR A 314 -3.37 -2.17 16.78
CA TYR A 314 -3.29 -3.25 17.75
C TYR A 314 -3.16 -4.61 17.06
N SER A 315 -2.43 -5.54 17.69
CA SER A 315 -2.20 -6.86 17.14
C SER A 315 -3.49 -7.69 17.05
N ALA A 316 -3.71 -8.32 15.91
CA ALA A 316 -4.73 -9.33 15.69
C ALA A 316 -4.22 -10.36 14.69
N ARG A 317 -4.38 -11.65 15.00
CA ARG A 317 -3.95 -12.77 14.15
C ARG A 317 -5.10 -13.75 13.95
N TRP A 318 -5.36 -14.10 12.70
CA TRP A 318 -6.35 -15.12 12.37
C TRP A 318 -5.97 -15.87 11.10
N ALA A 319 -6.52 -17.07 10.94
CA ALA A 319 -6.40 -17.85 9.72
C ALA A 319 -7.77 -18.45 9.39
N GLN A 320 -8.16 -18.37 8.13
CA GLN A 320 -9.31 -19.13 7.65
C GLN A 320 -8.87 -20.56 7.34
N ALA A 321 -9.61 -21.55 7.85
CA ALA A 321 -9.36 -22.93 7.49
C ALA A 321 -9.63 -23.12 6.00
N PRO A 322 -8.82 -23.91 5.27
CA PRO A 322 -9.13 -24.27 3.89
C PRO A 322 -10.53 -24.89 3.84
N ALA A 323 -11.33 -24.47 2.86
CA ALA A 323 -12.60 -25.11 2.59
C ALA A 323 -12.34 -26.62 2.46
N ARG A 324 -13.06 -27.45 3.23
CA ARG A 324 -12.95 -28.91 3.10
C ARG A 324 -13.29 -29.29 1.67
N LEU A 325 -12.28 -29.57 0.86
CA LEU A 325 -12.47 -30.28 -0.39
C LEU A 325 -13.07 -31.66 -0.06
N PRO A 326 -14.10 -32.14 -0.76
CA PRO A 326 -14.61 -33.48 -0.57
C PRO A 326 -13.57 -34.48 -1.10
N GLY A 327 -12.72 -35.02 -0.21
CA GLY A 327 -11.74 -36.05 -0.54
C GLY A 327 -11.21 -36.74 0.73
N PRO A 328 -11.03 -38.07 0.73
CA PRO A 328 -10.66 -38.82 1.93
C PRO A 328 -9.15 -38.74 2.13
N GLY A 329 -8.70 -37.90 3.07
CA GLY A 329 -7.28 -37.78 3.41
C GLY A 329 -7.04 -36.62 4.37
N GLY A 330 -7.50 -36.79 5.61
CA GLY A 330 -7.52 -35.73 6.62
C GLY A 330 -6.14 -35.13 6.93
N PHE A 331 -6.06 -33.81 6.79
CA PHE A 331 -5.04 -32.92 7.33
C PHE A 331 -4.76 -33.21 8.81
N LYS A 332 -3.49 -33.47 9.17
CA LYS A 332 -3.01 -33.42 10.55
C LYS A 332 -2.15 -32.16 10.72
N PRO A 333 -2.58 -31.16 11.50
CA PRO A 333 -1.78 -29.96 11.71
C PRO A 333 -0.48 -30.29 12.46
N THR A 334 0.64 -29.73 12.00
CA THR A 334 1.91 -29.72 12.71
C THR A 334 1.86 -28.77 13.92
N ARG A 335 2.76 -28.97 14.90
CA ARG A 335 2.75 -28.26 16.20
C ARG A 335 2.79 -26.72 16.12
N GLN A 336 3.19 -26.14 14.98
CA GLN A 336 3.21 -24.68 14.78
C GLN A 336 1.84 -24.10 14.37
N SER A 337 1.01 -24.82 13.61
CA SER A 337 -0.32 -24.35 13.19
C SER A 337 -1.41 -24.48 14.27
N ALA A 338 -1.15 -25.29 15.31
CA ALA A 338 -2.08 -25.49 16.42
C ALA A 338 -2.22 -24.27 17.36
N ARG A 339 -1.29 -23.30 17.33
CA ARG A 339 -1.37 -22.08 18.16
C ARG A 339 -2.38 -21.05 17.64
N TRP A 340 -2.74 -21.11 16.35
CA TRP A 340 -3.50 -20.07 15.67
C TRP A 340 -5.00 -20.39 15.52
N MET A 341 -5.36 -21.67 15.64
CA MET A 341 -6.75 -22.12 15.65
C MET A 341 -7.33 -21.99 17.07
N GLY A 342 -7.77 -20.77 17.42
CA GLY A 342 -8.60 -20.56 18.61
C GLY A 342 -9.78 -21.53 18.59
N THR A 343 -9.94 -22.30 19.67
CA THR A 343 -11.08 -23.21 19.82
C THR A 343 -12.37 -22.38 19.81
N PRO A 344 -13.41 -22.77 19.04
CA PRO A 344 -14.68 -22.04 19.08
C PRO A 344 -15.24 -22.11 20.50
N ALA A 345 -15.55 -20.96 21.09
CA ALA A 345 -16.27 -20.90 22.36
C ALA A 345 -17.58 -21.71 22.22
N ARG A 346 -17.68 -22.81 22.97
CA ARG A 346 -18.94 -23.56 23.10
C ARG A 346 -20.01 -22.61 23.63
N LYS A 347 -21.12 -22.45 22.90
CA LYS A 347 -22.34 -21.85 23.44
C LYS A 347 -22.72 -22.60 24.72
N PRO A 348 -23.00 -21.92 25.84
CA PRO A 348 -23.55 -22.60 27.01
C PRO A 348 -24.92 -23.17 26.64
N ALA A 349 -25.12 -24.44 27.00
CA ALA A 349 -26.37 -25.15 26.79
C ALA A 349 -27.52 -24.43 27.49
N ARG A 350 -28.65 -24.29 26.81
CA ARG A 350 -29.93 -23.95 27.44
C ARG A 350 -30.31 -25.11 28.36
N ASN A 351 -30.16 -24.95 29.67
CA ASN A 351 -30.87 -25.79 30.63
C ASN A 351 -32.32 -25.33 30.64
N GLY A 352 -33.18 -26.15 30.03
CA GLY A 352 -34.60 -26.16 30.34
C GLY A 352 -34.81 -26.79 31.71
N GLY A 353 -35.59 -26.10 32.55
CA GLY A 353 -36.06 -26.59 33.84
C GLY A 353 -37.33 -25.85 34.24
N MET A 354 -38.47 -26.31 33.72
CA MET A 354 -39.73 -26.41 34.50
C MET A 354 -39.50 -27.54 35.53
N SER A 355 -40.03 -27.59 36.74
CA SER A 355 -41.12 -26.90 37.43
C SER A 355 -41.10 -27.32 38.91
N GLU A 356 -41.93 -26.65 39.71
CA GLU A 356 -42.59 -27.09 40.95
C GLU A 356 -42.08 -26.58 42.31
N ILE A 357 -43.07 -25.98 42.99
CA ILE A 357 -43.28 -25.55 44.39
C ILE A 357 -42.58 -24.27 44.86
#